data_AF-A0A8E2E492-F1
#
_entry.id   AF-A0A8E2E492-F1
#
_cell.length_a   1.000
_cell.length_b   1.000
_cell.length_c   1.000
_cell.angle_alpha   90.00
_cell.angle_beta   90.00
_cell.angle_gamma   90.00
#
_symmetry.space_group_name_H-M   'P 1'
#
loop_
_entity.id
_entity.type
_entity.pdbx_description
1 polymer ?
#
loop_
_entity_poly.entity_id
_entity_poly.type
_entity_poly.pdbx_seq_one_letter_code
_entity_poly.pdbx_strand_id
1 'polypeptide(L)'
;NSQLQSRLLCMPGEIRNIIYHYSLTTDLPITDPTTGEPCHTTTKSLHHGIPPLGTALLQTCRLIYYEADIRQLYTRNTFRFTSVTHMHRFLVLLPHEHGRIIEDLEVDIRDINETHPGVSRDWTQYLSWSEGIWAKKLGSLKDDAPAMKVLRLNFEAWPKVSMSRRHLWDILRRLLSNINGLEKVVVVGSTKGMPMAKREPWSPVHFVGSDDVWSDDLVELMSATVGQPDEDKLIRWTRSNGAISLEVVSKVRLRKRNRLWVGKSTAEKSDGSWPENGS
;
A
#
# COMPACT_ATOMS: atom_id res chain seq x y z
N ASN A 1 3.80 -5.70 -42.01
CA ASN A 1 2.68 -5.07 -41.28
C ASN A 1 1.50 -6.02 -41.18
N SER A 2 1.51 -6.94 -40.21
CA SER A 2 0.44 -7.90 -39.92
C SER A 2 -0.58 -7.39 -38.89
N GLN A 3 -0.51 -6.10 -38.53
CA GLN A 3 -1.39 -5.47 -37.53
C GLN A 3 -2.89 -5.60 -37.87
N LEU A 4 -3.24 -5.49 -39.15
CA LEU A 4 -4.62 -5.63 -39.64
C LEU A 4 -5.17 -7.07 -39.57
N GLN A 5 -4.32 -8.06 -39.32
CA GLN A 5 -4.72 -9.47 -39.14
C GLN A 5 -4.91 -9.84 -37.67
N SER A 6 -4.57 -8.93 -36.74
CA SER A 6 -4.72 -9.19 -35.32
C SER A 6 -6.18 -9.11 -34.92
N ARG A 7 -6.74 -10.24 -34.44
CA ARG A 7 -8.10 -10.29 -33.89
C ARG A 7 -8.29 -9.28 -32.76
N LEU A 8 -7.25 -9.02 -31.97
CA LEU A 8 -7.27 -8.00 -30.91
C LEU A 8 -7.53 -6.60 -31.48
N LEU A 9 -6.85 -6.25 -32.58
CA LEU A 9 -6.97 -4.93 -33.20
C LEU A 9 -8.26 -4.77 -34.02
N CYS A 10 -8.93 -5.86 -34.38
CA CYS A 10 -10.24 -5.84 -35.03
C CYS A 10 -11.42 -5.62 -34.06
N MET A 11 -11.22 -5.75 -32.74
CA MET A 11 -12.29 -5.54 -31.76
C MET A 11 -12.63 -4.06 -31.60
N PRO A 12 -13.82 -3.69 -31.11
CA PRO A 12 -14.14 -2.32 -30.72
C PRO A 12 -13.14 -1.76 -29.70
N GLY A 13 -12.88 -0.45 -29.75
CA GLY A 13 -11.90 0.22 -28.89
C GLY A 13 -12.23 0.07 -27.40
N GLU A 14 -13.51 -0.01 -27.04
CA GLU A 14 -13.98 -0.26 -25.68
C GLU A 14 -13.49 -1.59 -25.13
N ILE A 15 -13.58 -2.66 -25.94
CA ILE A 15 -13.14 -4.00 -25.56
C ILE A 15 -11.61 -4.03 -25.45
N ARG A 16 -10.91 -3.38 -26.38
CA ARG A 16 -9.44 -3.25 -26.31
C ARG A 16 -9.01 -2.51 -25.04
N ASN A 17 -9.67 -1.41 -24.69
CA ASN A 17 -9.38 -0.66 -23.46
C ASN A 17 -9.62 -1.49 -22.19
N ILE A 18 -10.65 -2.33 -22.17
CA ILE A 18 -10.88 -3.28 -21.06
C ILE A 18 -9.74 -4.30 -20.97
N ILE A 19 -9.30 -4.85 -22.10
CA ILE A 19 -8.16 -5.79 -22.13
C ILE A 19 -6.87 -5.11 -21.67
N TYR A 20 -6.60 -3.90 -22.17
CA TYR A 20 -5.45 -3.10 -21.74
C TYR A 20 -5.50 -2.86 -20.24
N HIS A 21 -6.67 -2.51 -19.70
CA HIS A 21 -6.88 -2.34 -18.27
C HIS A 21 -6.48 -3.59 -17.50
N TYR A 22 -7.09 -4.75 -17.80
CA TYR A 22 -6.77 -6.00 -17.11
C TYR A 22 -5.32 -6.47 -17.32
N SER A 23 -4.69 -6.06 -18.43
CA SER A 23 -3.27 -6.37 -18.68
C SER A 23 -2.31 -5.52 -17.86
N LEU A 24 -2.72 -4.30 -17.47
CA LEU A 24 -1.88 -3.32 -16.77
C LEU A 24 -2.21 -3.21 -15.28
N THR A 25 -3.23 -3.91 -14.80
CA THR A 25 -3.63 -3.93 -13.40
C THR A 25 -3.55 -5.32 -12.80
N THR A 26 -3.29 -5.37 -11.50
CA THR A 26 -3.24 -6.60 -10.71
C THR A 26 -3.79 -6.33 -9.32
N ASP A 27 -4.44 -7.35 -8.75
CA ASP A 27 -4.90 -7.33 -7.36
C ASP A 27 -3.77 -7.64 -6.36
N LEU A 28 -2.63 -8.15 -6.86
CA LEU A 28 -1.46 -8.45 -6.05
C LEU A 28 -0.47 -7.27 -6.07
N PRO A 29 0.22 -6.99 -4.96
CA PRO A 29 1.17 -5.88 -4.90
C PRO A 29 2.43 -6.16 -5.72
N ILE A 30 2.93 -5.14 -6.40
CA ILE A 30 4.22 -5.17 -7.09
C ILE A 30 5.31 -4.87 -6.06
N THR A 31 6.11 -5.87 -5.69
CA THR A 31 7.05 -5.80 -4.56
C THR A 31 8.48 -5.52 -5.02
N ASP A 32 9.10 -4.49 -4.44
CA ASP A 32 10.44 -3.99 -4.75
C ASP A 32 10.74 -3.95 -6.27
N PRO A 33 9.90 -3.25 -7.07
CA PRO A 33 10.12 -3.14 -8.51
C PRO A 33 11.47 -2.47 -8.82
N THR A 34 12.14 -2.97 -9.85
CA THR A 34 13.40 -2.40 -10.35
C THR A 34 13.13 -1.73 -11.70
N THR A 35 13.54 -0.47 -11.85
CA THR A 35 13.63 0.18 -13.17
C THR A 35 14.82 -0.43 -13.92
N GLY A 36 14.65 -0.75 -15.20
CA GLY A 36 15.55 -1.59 -15.99
C GLY A 36 16.93 -1.00 -16.33
N GLU A 37 17.44 -0.05 -15.53
CA GLU A 37 18.81 0.43 -15.72
C GLU A 37 19.82 -0.63 -15.26
N PRO A 38 20.85 -0.93 -16.09
CA PRO A 38 21.94 -1.83 -15.73
C PRO A 38 22.95 -1.13 -14.82
N CYS A 39 22.50 -0.37 -13.82
CA CYS A 39 23.40 0.13 -12.80
C CYS A 39 23.67 -1.02 -11.83
N HIS A 40 24.93 -1.47 -11.77
CA HIS A 40 25.47 -2.58 -10.97
C HIS A 40 25.25 -2.48 -9.44
N THR A 41 24.34 -1.62 -8.97
CA THR A 41 24.18 -1.24 -7.56
C THR A 41 22.78 -1.50 -6.98
N THR A 42 21.78 -1.87 -7.80
CA THR A 42 20.49 -2.36 -7.29
C THR A 42 20.49 -3.88 -7.29
N THR A 43 21.04 -4.45 -6.22
CA THR A 43 20.82 -5.85 -5.89
C THR A 43 19.30 -6.05 -5.79
N LYS A 44 18.75 -6.99 -6.58
CA LYS A 44 17.32 -7.35 -6.43
C LYS A 44 17.07 -7.75 -4.98
N SER A 45 16.05 -7.16 -4.38
CA SER A 45 15.56 -7.57 -3.07
C SER A 45 15.28 -9.08 -3.07
N LEU A 46 15.53 -9.74 -1.94
CA LEU A 46 15.08 -11.12 -1.73
C LEU A 46 13.56 -11.25 -1.85
N HIS A 47 12.82 -10.15 -1.64
CA HIS A 47 11.36 -10.10 -1.72
C HIS A 47 10.85 -9.56 -3.06
N HIS A 48 11.73 -9.35 -4.03
CA HIS A 48 11.34 -8.87 -5.36
C HIS A 48 10.29 -9.80 -5.97
N GLY A 49 9.14 -9.23 -6.33
CA GLY A 49 8.02 -9.99 -6.85
C GLY A 49 7.11 -9.11 -7.69
N ILE A 50 7.06 -9.39 -9.00
CA ILE A 50 6.16 -8.72 -9.94
C ILE A 50 5.08 -9.76 -10.32
N PRO A 51 3.80 -9.52 -9.96
CA PRO A 51 2.68 -10.35 -10.41
C PRO A 51 2.63 -10.43 -11.94
N PRO A 52 1.98 -11.46 -12.52
CA PRO A 52 1.85 -11.59 -13.96
C PRO A 52 1.06 -10.39 -14.52
N LEU A 53 1.79 -9.47 -15.14
CA LEU A 53 1.23 -8.33 -15.86
C LEU A 53 1.41 -8.56 -17.37
N GLY A 54 0.45 -8.09 -18.15
CA GLY A 54 0.49 -8.12 -19.60
C GLY A 54 1.28 -6.96 -20.22
N THR A 55 2.29 -6.41 -19.52
CA THR A 55 3.09 -5.27 -20.03
C THR A 55 3.81 -5.57 -21.35
N ALA A 56 4.09 -6.86 -21.63
CA ALA A 56 4.60 -7.31 -22.93
C ALA A 56 3.67 -6.91 -24.09
N LEU A 57 2.36 -6.75 -23.84
CA LEU A 57 1.39 -6.27 -24.83
C LEU A 57 1.80 -4.90 -25.39
N LEU A 58 2.31 -4.00 -24.55
CA LEU A 58 2.78 -2.67 -24.96
C LEU A 58 3.97 -2.73 -25.94
N GLN A 59 4.71 -3.85 -25.93
CA GLN A 59 5.87 -4.06 -26.80
C GLN A 59 5.51 -4.77 -28.11
N THR A 60 4.26 -5.23 -28.27
CA THR A 60 3.86 -6.02 -29.45
C THR A 60 3.77 -5.19 -30.72
N CYS A 61 3.16 -4.00 -30.67
CA CYS A 61 3.11 -3.09 -31.80
C CYS A 61 2.89 -1.63 -31.38
N ARG A 62 3.28 -0.71 -32.27
CA ARG A 62 3.14 0.74 -32.07
C ARG A 62 1.71 1.19 -31.78
N LEU A 63 0.73 0.58 -32.45
CA LEU A 63 -0.68 0.95 -32.25
C LEU A 63 -1.10 0.69 -30.80
N ILE A 64 -0.80 -0.49 -30.26
CA ILE A 64 -1.10 -0.84 -28.87
C ILE A 64 -0.33 0.07 -27.91
N TYR A 65 0.95 0.34 -28.18
CA TYR A 65 1.76 1.23 -27.34
C TYR A 65 1.13 2.62 -27.16
N TYR A 66 0.53 3.19 -28.22
CA TYR A 66 -0.12 4.50 -28.15
C TYR A 66 -1.58 4.46 -27.69
N GLU A 67 -2.27 3.35 -27.92
CA GLU A 67 -3.68 3.21 -27.54
C GLU A 67 -3.84 2.83 -26.06
N ALA A 68 -2.95 1.97 -25.54
CA ALA A 68 -3.02 1.51 -24.17
C ALA A 68 -2.57 2.59 -23.19
N ASP A 69 -3.42 2.90 -22.21
CA ASP A 69 -3.11 3.89 -21.19
C ASP A 69 -2.18 3.33 -20.11
N ILE A 70 -0.87 3.47 -20.31
CA ILE A 70 0.16 3.03 -19.35
C ILE A 70 0.01 3.66 -17.96
N ARG A 71 -0.66 4.82 -17.83
CA ARG A 71 -0.88 5.48 -16.53
C ARG A 71 -1.67 4.59 -15.57
N GLN A 72 -2.44 3.64 -16.10
CA GLN A 72 -3.15 2.66 -15.28
C GLN A 72 -2.20 1.78 -14.47
N LEU A 73 -1.02 1.46 -15.01
CA LEU A 73 0.01 0.70 -14.29
C LEU A 73 0.43 1.40 -12.98
N TYR A 74 0.54 2.72 -13.00
CA TYR A 74 1.03 3.49 -11.85
C TYR A 74 -0.08 3.99 -10.92
N THR A 75 -1.31 4.17 -11.43
CA THR A 75 -2.44 4.73 -10.66
C THR A 75 -3.34 3.68 -10.03
N ARG A 76 -3.31 2.42 -10.51
CA ARG A 76 -4.24 1.36 -10.11
C ARG A 76 -3.58 0.20 -9.36
N ASN A 77 -2.27 0.05 -9.43
CA ASN A 77 -1.56 -0.99 -8.70
C ASN A 77 -0.99 -0.46 -7.39
N THR A 78 -0.84 -1.37 -6.43
CA THR A 78 -0.13 -1.10 -5.18
C THR A 78 1.33 -1.46 -5.36
N PHE A 79 2.22 -0.51 -5.08
CA PHE A 79 3.67 -0.76 -5.05
C PHE A 79 4.10 -0.98 -3.61
N ARG A 80 4.68 -2.15 -3.33
CA ARG A 80 5.14 -2.57 -2.01
C ARG A 80 6.65 -2.49 -1.94
N PHE A 81 7.18 -1.98 -0.84
CA PHE A 81 8.62 -1.88 -0.61
C PHE A 81 8.99 -2.41 0.77
N THR A 82 10.08 -3.17 0.84
CA THR A 82 10.61 -3.65 2.13
C THR A 82 11.75 -2.77 2.66
N SER A 83 12.33 -1.92 1.81
CA SER A 83 13.37 -0.95 2.20
C SER A 83 13.13 0.44 1.62
N VAL A 84 13.58 1.46 2.36
CA VAL A 84 13.59 2.86 1.91
C VAL A 84 14.44 3.01 0.65
N THR A 85 15.58 2.32 0.56
CA THR A 85 16.47 2.42 -0.60
C THR A 85 15.79 1.96 -1.89
N HIS A 86 15.00 0.88 -1.85
CA HIS A 86 14.24 0.44 -3.02
C HIS A 86 13.15 1.44 -3.39
N MET A 87 12.41 1.94 -2.41
CA MET A 87 11.34 2.93 -2.63
C MET A 87 11.90 4.21 -3.25
N HIS A 88 12.89 4.83 -2.61
CA HIS A 88 13.52 6.07 -3.07
C HIS A 88 14.08 5.91 -4.49
N ARG A 89 14.86 4.85 -4.75
CA ARG A 89 15.44 4.62 -6.08
C ARG A 89 14.37 4.40 -7.13
N PHE A 90 13.34 3.60 -6.85
CA PHE A 90 12.26 3.37 -7.79
C PHE A 90 11.56 4.67 -8.16
N LEU A 91 11.16 5.47 -7.15
CA LEU A 91 10.43 6.72 -7.37
C LEU A 91 11.28 7.77 -8.12
N VAL A 92 12.57 7.90 -7.78
CA VAL A 92 13.47 8.86 -8.42
C VAL A 92 13.84 8.45 -9.85
N LEU A 93 14.00 7.15 -10.12
CA LEU A 93 14.35 6.66 -11.46
C LEU A 93 13.16 6.58 -12.42
N LEU A 94 11.93 6.69 -11.91
CA LEU A 94 10.77 6.77 -12.79
C LEU A 94 10.78 8.08 -13.58
N PRO A 95 10.33 8.04 -14.86
CA PRO A 95 10.01 9.26 -15.57
C PRO A 95 9.08 10.14 -14.72
N HIS A 96 9.37 11.43 -14.68
CA HIS A 96 8.68 12.39 -13.81
C HIS A 96 7.14 12.37 -13.99
N GLU A 97 6.66 12.09 -15.20
CA GLU A 97 5.23 11.95 -15.52
C GLU A 97 4.58 10.74 -14.84
N HIS A 98 5.34 9.66 -14.60
CA HIS A 98 4.87 8.42 -13.97
C HIS A 98 5.00 8.48 -12.45
N GLY A 99 6.10 9.02 -11.92
CA GLY A 99 6.27 9.18 -10.47
C GLY A 99 5.15 10.04 -9.86
N ARG A 100 4.74 11.11 -10.56
CA ARG A 100 3.69 12.04 -10.11
C ARG A 100 2.26 11.50 -10.14
N ILE A 101 2.03 10.30 -10.65
CA ILE A 101 0.69 9.69 -10.69
C ILE A 101 0.58 8.47 -9.76
N ILE A 102 1.67 8.11 -9.07
CA ILE A 102 1.63 7.06 -8.05
C ILE A 102 0.90 7.60 -6.84
N GLU A 103 -0.26 6.99 -6.55
CA GLU A 103 -1.11 7.39 -5.43
C GLU A 103 -1.09 6.41 -4.25
N ASP A 104 -0.69 5.14 -4.47
CA ASP A 104 -0.87 4.04 -3.53
C ASP A 104 0.45 3.27 -3.31
N LEU A 105 1.01 3.46 -2.11
CA LEU A 105 2.29 2.90 -1.68
C LEU A 105 2.11 2.04 -0.44
N GLU A 106 2.79 0.89 -0.41
CA GLU A 106 2.81 -0.02 0.72
C GLU A 106 4.23 -0.19 1.28
N VAL A 107 4.34 -0.02 2.59
CA VAL A 107 5.56 -0.29 3.36
C VAL A 107 5.39 -1.62 4.06
N ASP A 108 6.27 -2.58 3.74
CA ASP A 108 6.28 -3.90 4.36
C ASP A 108 7.39 -3.98 5.40
N ILE A 109 7.00 -4.19 6.65
CA ILE A 109 7.92 -4.18 7.79
C ILE A 109 8.60 -5.52 8.06
N ARG A 110 8.45 -6.52 7.18
CA ARG A 110 9.01 -7.88 7.37
C ARG A 110 10.51 -7.92 7.68
N ASP A 111 11.27 -6.96 7.15
CA ASP A 111 12.74 -6.90 7.31
C ASP A 111 13.17 -6.09 8.55
N ILE A 112 12.22 -5.43 9.23
CA ILE A 112 12.48 -4.75 10.50
C ILE A 112 12.80 -5.80 11.56
N ASN A 113 13.96 -5.70 12.19
CA ASN A 113 14.38 -6.62 13.25
C ASN A 113 15.22 -5.90 14.31
N GLU A 114 15.27 -6.42 15.54
CA GLU A 114 16.04 -5.80 16.63
C GLU A 114 17.54 -5.80 16.38
N THR A 115 18.05 -6.79 15.64
CA THR A 115 19.49 -6.88 15.31
C THR A 115 19.96 -5.81 14.33
N HIS A 116 19.04 -5.20 13.56
CA HIS A 116 19.31 -4.19 12.55
C HIS A 116 18.32 -3.03 12.70
N PRO A 117 18.42 -2.21 13.77
CA PRO A 117 17.51 -1.09 14.01
C PRO A 117 17.65 0.03 12.97
N GLY A 118 18.63 -0.06 12.07
CA GLY A 118 18.79 0.85 10.94
C GLY A 118 17.54 0.90 10.06
N VAL A 119 16.92 -0.24 9.77
CA VAL A 119 15.76 -0.32 8.85
C VAL A 119 14.55 0.44 9.41
N SER A 120 14.24 0.27 10.70
CA SER A 120 13.13 1.00 11.32
C SER A 120 13.38 2.50 11.43
N ARG A 121 14.63 2.88 11.72
CA ARG A 121 15.04 4.29 11.75
C ARG A 121 14.92 4.93 10.37
N ASP A 122 15.39 4.25 9.33
CA ASP A 122 15.37 4.76 7.96
C ASP A 122 13.92 4.97 7.52
N TRP A 123 13.02 4.01 7.77
CA TRP A 123 11.59 4.17 7.49
C TRP A 123 10.97 5.35 8.25
N THR A 124 11.26 5.46 9.55
CA THR A 124 10.75 6.55 10.37
C THR A 124 11.22 7.92 9.83
N GLN A 125 12.49 8.03 9.44
CA GLN A 125 13.07 9.28 8.92
C GLN A 125 12.57 9.61 7.51
N TYR A 126 12.44 8.62 6.64
CA TYR A 126 11.98 8.82 5.27
C TYR A 126 10.51 9.22 5.21
N LEU A 127 9.70 8.68 6.13
CA LEU A 127 8.30 9.02 6.29
C LEU A 127 8.07 10.29 7.12
N SER A 128 9.08 10.77 7.87
CA SER A 128 8.83 11.85 8.83
C SER A 128 8.56 13.23 8.22
N TRP A 129 8.64 13.36 6.89
CA TRP A 129 8.49 14.62 6.15
C TRP A 129 9.32 15.78 6.74
N SER A 130 10.37 15.43 7.49
CA SER A 130 11.13 16.36 8.32
C SER A 130 12.36 16.84 7.58
N GLU A 131 12.68 18.12 7.71
CA GLU A 131 13.91 18.68 7.15
C GLU A 131 15.14 18.28 7.98
N GLY A 132 16.24 17.87 7.33
CA GLY A 132 17.46 17.50 8.04
C GLY A 132 18.53 16.84 7.17
N ILE A 133 19.68 16.52 7.78
CA ILE A 133 20.81 15.85 7.09
C ILE A 133 20.39 14.49 6.52
N TRP A 134 19.50 13.77 7.21
CA TRP A 134 18.98 12.49 6.76
C TRP A 134 18.02 12.63 5.58
N ALA A 135 17.15 13.64 5.56
CA ALA A 135 16.32 13.94 4.40
C ALA A 135 17.16 14.26 3.16
N LYS A 136 18.30 14.93 3.33
CA LYS A 136 19.27 15.17 2.23
C LYS A 136 19.98 13.90 1.73
N LYS A 137 20.11 12.86 2.58
CA LYS A 137 20.83 11.63 2.25
C LYS A 137 19.92 10.51 1.76
N LEU A 138 18.75 10.35 2.37
CA LEU A 138 17.78 9.29 2.10
C LEU A 138 16.64 9.75 1.18
N GLY A 139 16.48 11.06 0.97
CA GLY A 139 15.28 11.63 0.39
C GLY A 139 14.14 11.73 1.41
N SER A 140 12.97 12.08 0.92
CA SER A 140 11.72 12.18 1.69
C SER A 140 10.60 11.63 0.84
N LEU A 141 9.70 10.85 1.45
CA LEU A 141 8.54 10.33 0.71
C LEU A 141 7.68 11.45 0.11
N LYS A 142 7.61 12.61 0.77
CA LYS A 142 6.86 13.76 0.27
C LYS A 142 7.43 14.32 -1.03
N ASP A 143 8.76 14.28 -1.16
CA ASP A 143 9.46 14.79 -2.35
C ASP A 143 9.43 13.76 -3.48
N ASP A 144 9.59 12.48 -3.13
CA ASP A 144 9.66 11.38 -4.09
C ASP A 144 8.27 10.96 -4.63
N ALA A 145 7.21 11.08 -3.81
CA ALA A 145 5.83 10.75 -4.17
C ALA A 145 4.84 11.87 -3.78
N PRO A 146 4.91 13.05 -4.40
CA PRO A 146 4.11 14.21 -4.01
C PRO A 146 2.60 14.05 -4.27
N ALA A 147 2.21 13.09 -5.10
CA ALA A 147 0.81 12.79 -5.40
C ALA A 147 0.25 11.61 -4.59
N MET A 148 1.02 11.09 -3.63
CA MET A 148 0.59 10.00 -2.78
C MET A 148 -0.69 10.38 -2.02
N LYS A 149 -1.69 9.50 -2.08
CA LYS A 149 -2.98 9.66 -1.39
C LYS A 149 -3.28 8.51 -0.45
N VAL A 150 -2.63 7.37 -0.66
CA VAL A 150 -2.82 6.13 0.08
C VAL A 150 -1.48 5.62 0.57
N LEU A 151 -1.41 5.44 1.88
CA LEU A 151 -0.31 4.71 2.52
C LEU A 151 -0.85 3.42 3.12
N ARG A 152 -0.14 2.33 2.88
CA ARG A 152 -0.42 1.03 3.47
C ARG A 152 0.79 0.61 4.30
N LEU A 153 0.55 0.21 5.54
CA LEU A 153 1.59 -0.32 6.43
C LEU A 153 1.31 -1.79 6.68
N ASN A 154 2.20 -2.66 6.22
CA ASN A 154 2.02 -4.10 6.28
C ASN A 154 2.85 -4.72 7.40
N PHE A 155 2.15 -5.16 8.45
CA PHE A 155 2.64 -5.86 9.62
C PHE A 155 2.21 -7.35 9.62
N GLU A 156 1.78 -7.92 8.49
CA GLU A 156 1.37 -9.33 8.39
C GLU A 156 2.48 -10.31 8.80
N ALA A 157 3.75 -9.89 8.68
CA ALA A 157 4.90 -10.66 9.14
C ALA A 157 4.91 -10.90 10.67
N TRP A 158 4.18 -10.09 11.45
CA TRP A 158 3.91 -10.38 12.86
C TRP A 158 3.18 -11.73 13.00
N PRO A 159 3.49 -12.60 13.99
CA PRO A 159 4.48 -12.49 15.06
C PRO A 159 5.86 -13.07 14.76
N LYS A 160 6.20 -13.30 13.48
CA LYS A 160 7.51 -13.87 13.09
C LYS A 160 8.65 -12.87 13.19
N VAL A 161 8.32 -11.59 13.23
CA VAL A 161 9.30 -10.51 13.40
C VAL A 161 9.96 -10.64 14.78
N SER A 162 11.29 -10.77 14.80
CA SER A 162 12.10 -10.87 16.01
C SER A 162 12.24 -9.49 16.68
N MET A 163 11.14 -9.02 17.27
CA MET A 163 11.06 -7.73 17.92
C MET A 163 10.01 -7.72 19.03
N SER A 164 10.29 -6.98 20.09
CA SER A 164 9.34 -6.77 21.17
C SER A 164 8.09 -6.02 20.68
N ARG A 165 6.92 -6.45 21.21
CA ARG A 165 5.60 -5.89 20.89
C ARG A 165 5.54 -4.38 21.09
N ARG A 166 6.16 -3.90 22.18
CA ARG A 166 6.26 -2.48 22.52
C ARG A 166 7.06 -1.70 21.48
N HIS A 167 8.18 -2.25 21.00
CA HIS A 167 8.99 -1.57 19.99
C HIS A 167 8.29 -1.55 18.62
N LEU A 168 7.58 -2.62 18.23
CA LEU A 168 6.75 -2.62 17.03
C LEU A 168 5.62 -1.58 17.10
N TRP A 169 4.99 -1.43 18.27
CA TRP A 169 4.02 -0.39 18.52
C TRP A 169 4.63 1.02 18.39
N ASP A 170 5.79 1.25 18.99
CA ASP A 170 6.49 2.54 18.91
C ASP A 170 6.87 2.87 17.45
N ILE A 171 7.27 1.88 16.66
CA ILE A 171 7.50 2.04 15.22
C ILE A 171 6.20 2.44 14.53
N LEU A 172 5.13 1.66 14.67
CA LEU A 172 3.83 1.96 14.04
C LEU A 172 3.37 3.39 14.36
N ARG A 173 3.44 3.78 15.64
CA ARG A 173 3.09 5.13 16.10
C ARG A 173 3.92 6.20 15.40
N ARG A 174 5.25 6.01 15.30
CA ARG A 174 6.16 6.95 14.62
C ARG A 174 5.93 7.02 13.11
N LEU A 175 5.60 5.91 12.46
CA LEU A 175 5.31 5.88 11.03
C LEU A 175 4.02 6.67 10.73
N LEU A 176 3.01 6.57 11.61
CA LEU A 176 1.74 7.29 11.45
C LEU A 176 1.84 8.76 11.90
N SER A 177 2.54 9.08 12.98
CA SER A 177 2.52 10.41 13.58
C SER A 177 3.08 11.52 12.68
N ASN A 178 3.91 11.16 11.71
CA ASN A 178 4.64 12.13 10.91
C ASN A 178 4.08 12.33 9.49
N ILE A 179 2.95 11.68 9.18
CA ILE A 179 2.32 11.75 7.86
C ILE A 179 0.95 12.38 8.01
N ASN A 180 0.62 13.33 7.16
CA ASN A 180 -0.67 14.00 7.16
C ASN A 180 -1.18 14.26 5.74
N GLY A 181 -2.44 14.67 5.61
CA GLY A 181 -3.00 15.04 4.31
C GLY A 181 -3.32 13.87 3.38
N LEU A 182 -3.26 12.62 3.85
CA LEU A 182 -3.66 11.46 3.06
C LEU A 182 -5.17 11.43 2.83
N GLU A 183 -5.60 10.75 1.77
CA GLU A 183 -7.02 10.46 1.57
C GLU A 183 -7.42 9.09 2.17
N LYS A 184 -6.45 8.20 2.40
CA LYS A 184 -6.62 6.86 2.94
C LYS A 184 -5.34 6.35 3.62
N VAL A 185 -5.48 5.67 4.74
CA VAL A 185 -4.42 4.88 5.37
C VAL A 185 -4.92 3.46 5.65
N VAL A 186 -4.06 2.48 5.45
CA VAL A 186 -4.35 1.07 5.73
C VAL A 186 -3.25 0.49 6.61
N VAL A 187 -3.62 -0.20 7.67
CA VAL A 187 -2.69 -1.01 8.46
C VAL A 187 -3.12 -2.45 8.33
N VAL A 188 -2.22 -3.30 7.84
CA VAL A 188 -2.44 -4.74 7.68
C VAL A 188 -1.70 -5.45 8.80
N GLY A 189 -2.39 -6.32 9.51
CA GLY A 189 -1.87 -7.15 10.58
C GLY A 189 -2.13 -8.62 10.33
N SER A 190 -1.78 -9.43 11.32
CA SER A 190 -1.91 -10.87 11.31
C SER A 190 -3.03 -11.30 12.25
N THR A 191 -3.96 -12.10 11.75
CA THR A 191 -5.06 -12.68 12.53
C THR A 191 -5.01 -14.19 12.41
N LYS A 192 -4.13 -14.82 13.20
CA LYS A 192 -4.00 -16.28 13.25
C LYS A 192 -4.46 -16.82 14.59
N GLY A 193 -5.39 -17.78 14.53
CA GLY A 193 -5.88 -18.54 15.69
C GLY A 193 -7.21 -18.05 16.26
N MET A 194 -7.97 -18.98 16.85
CA MET A 194 -9.29 -18.73 17.46
C MET A 194 -9.33 -17.61 18.51
N PRO A 195 -8.27 -17.35 19.33
CA PRO A 195 -8.28 -16.22 20.26
C PRO A 195 -8.39 -14.86 19.57
N MET A 196 -7.89 -14.74 18.33
CA MET A 196 -7.93 -13.49 17.56
C MET A 196 -9.33 -13.17 17.03
N ALA A 197 -10.14 -14.19 16.74
CA ALA A 197 -11.53 -14.00 16.30
C ALA A 197 -12.40 -13.33 17.38
N LYS A 198 -12.05 -13.49 18.66
CA LYS A 198 -12.73 -12.86 19.80
C LYS A 198 -12.31 -11.40 20.05
N ARG A 199 -11.19 -10.96 19.46
CA ARG A 199 -10.68 -9.59 19.60
C ARG A 199 -11.33 -8.67 18.58
N GLU A 200 -11.47 -7.41 18.98
CA GLU A 200 -12.00 -6.36 18.12
C GLU A 200 -11.08 -6.11 16.92
N PRO A 201 -11.62 -5.86 15.71
CA PRO A 201 -10.83 -5.69 14.50
C PRO A 201 -9.78 -4.57 14.55
N TRP A 202 -10.02 -3.53 15.35
CA TRP A 202 -9.10 -2.41 15.56
C TRP A 202 -8.12 -2.64 16.71
N SER A 203 -8.16 -3.81 17.37
CA SER A 203 -7.25 -4.12 18.48
C SER A 203 -5.78 -4.15 18.01
N PRO A 204 -4.86 -3.45 18.71
CA PRO A 204 -3.42 -3.45 18.42
C PRO A 204 -2.80 -4.85 18.44
N VAL A 205 -3.41 -5.81 19.13
CA VAL A 205 -3.00 -7.21 19.19
C VAL A 205 -2.86 -7.81 17.80
N HIS A 206 -3.73 -7.43 16.86
CA HIS A 206 -3.69 -7.89 15.47
C HIS A 206 -2.47 -7.40 14.69
N PHE A 207 -1.94 -6.23 15.03
CA PHE A 207 -0.92 -5.55 14.23
C PHE A 207 0.47 -5.69 14.86
N VAL A 208 0.55 -5.63 16.19
CA VAL A 208 1.82 -5.63 16.94
C VAL A 208 1.79 -6.52 18.18
N GLY A 209 0.67 -7.20 18.47
CA GLY A 209 0.56 -8.15 19.58
C GLY A 209 0.52 -7.53 20.98
N SER A 210 0.38 -6.21 21.11
CA SER A 210 0.38 -5.53 22.40
C SER A 210 -1.01 -5.55 23.04
N ASP A 211 -1.13 -6.15 24.24
CA ASP A 211 -2.32 -6.04 25.10
C ASP A 211 -2.26 -4.80 26.01
N ASP A 212 -1.07 -4.19 26.17
CA ASP A 212 -0.83 -3.05 27.08
C ASP A 212 -1.19 -1.68 26.46
N VAL A 213 -1.80 -1.68 25.27
CA VAL A 213 -2.11 -0.47 24.49
C VAL A 213 -3.61 -0.37 24.27
N TRP A 214 -4.15 0.83 24.50
CA TRP A 214 -5.55 1.14 24.30
C TRP A 214 -5.90 1.03 22.82
N SER A 215 -6.99 0.33 22.51
CA SER A 215 -7.39 0.03 21.14
C SER A 215 -7.71 1.26 20.31
N ASP A 216 -8.16 2.33 20.97
CA ASP A 216 -8.57 3.57 20.33
C ASP A 216 -7.38 4.40 19.83
N ASP A 217 -6.18 4.22 20.42
CA ASP A 217 -4.96 4.96 20.05
C ASP A 217 -4.59 4.69 18.57
N LEU A 218 -4.79 3.47 18.06
CA LEU A 218 -4.47 3.16 16.66
C LEU A 218 -5.41 3.88 15.68
N VAL A 219 -6.71 3.86 15.96
CA VAL A 219 -7.73 4.47 15.10
C VAL A 219 -7.58 5.99 15.11
N GLU A 220 -7.32 6.59 16.27
CA GLU A 220 -7.05 8.02 16.41
C GLU A 220 -5.79 8.43 15.62
N LEU A 221 -4.69 7.68 15.76
CA LEU A 221 -3.46 7.92 14.99
C LEU A 221 -3.70 7.81 13.49
N MET A 222 -4.40 6.77 13.03
CA MET A 222 -4.75 6.61 11.61
C MET A 222 -5.67 7.75 11.14
N SER A 223 -6.64 8.15 11.95
CA SER A 223 -7.54 9.27 11.63
C SER A 223 -6.77 10.57 11.46
N ALA A 224 -5.80 10.85 12.33
CA ALA A 224 -4.97 12.05 12.25
C ALA A 224 -4.15 12.14 10.94
N THR A 225 -3.77 11.00 10.35
CA THR A 225 -3.05 11.00 9.06
C THR A 225 -3.92 11.41 7.86
N VAL A 226 -5.24 11.23 7.96
CA VAL A 226 -6.19 11.53 6.89
C VAL A 226 -6.62 12.99 7.01
N GLY A 227 -6.33 13.81 6.00
CA GLY A 227 -6.45 15.28 6.07
C GLY A 227 -7.87 15.86 6.07
N GLN A 228 -8.91 15.02 6.18
CA GLN A 228 -10.31 15.45 6.24
C GLN A 228 -10.78 15.60 7.69
N PRO A 229 -11.90 16.28 7.97
CA PRO A 229 -12.52 16.25 9.30
C PRO A 229 -13.05 14.84 9.62
N ASP A 230 -13.15 14.49 10.91
CA ASP A 230 -13.53 13.14 11.36
C ASP A 230 -14.93 12.74 10.89
N GLU A 231 -15.86 13.69 10.80
CA GLU A 231 -17.21 13.47 10.26
C GLU A 231 -17.19 13.00 8.79
N ASP A 232 -16.12 13.29 8.06
CA ASP A 232 -15.92 12.88 6.67
C ASP A 232 -14.98 11.68 6.51
N LYS A 233 -14.67 10.99 7.59
CA LYS A 233 -13.90 9.75 7.58
C LYS A 233 -14.78 8.54 7.79
N LEU A 234 -14.30 7.40 7.32
CA LEU A 234 -14.90 6.10 7.55
C LEU A 234 -13.80 5.12 7.95
N ILE A 235 -14.09 4.36 8.99
CA ILE A 235 -13.25 3.26 9.45
C ILE A 235 -13.85 1.99 8.86
N ARG A 236 -13.00 1.18 8.22
CA ARG A 236 -13.35 -0.11 7.65
C ARG A 236 -12.36 -1.14 8.12
N TRP A 237 -12.80 -2.37 8.23
CA TRP A 237 -11.89 -3.48 8.44
C TRP A 237 -12.28 -4.62 7.52
N THR A 238 -11.31 -5.50 7.24
CA THR A 238 -11.54 -6.72 6.48
C THR A 238 -10.65 -7.81 7.05
N ARG A 239 -11.17 -9.04 7.14
CA ARG A 239 -10.41 -10.23 7.46
C ARG A 239 -10.44 -11.18 6.27
N SER A 240 -9.27 -11.60 5.83
CA SER A 240 -9.11 -12.57 4.77
C SER A 240 -7.77 -13.28 4.89
N ASN A 241 -7.75 -14.59 4.62
CA ASN A 241 -6.52 -15.39 4.52
C ASN A 241 -5.59 -15.31 5.75
N GLY A 242 -6.15 -15.14 6.96
CA GLY A 242 -5.36 -15.01 8.19
C GLY A 242 -4.66 -13.65 8.36
N ALA A 243 -5.02 -12.66 7.54
CA ALA A 243 -4.64 -11.26 7.67
C ALA A 243 -5.86 -10.39 7.98
N ILE A 244 -5.63 -9.28 8.67
CA ILE A 244 -6.65 -8.28 8.99
C ILE A 244 -6.18 -6.93 8.51
N SER A 245 -7.00 -6.24 7.75
CA SER A 245 -6.70 -4.89 7.28
C SER A 245 -7.65 -3.93 7.96
N LEU A 246 -7.11 -2.96 8.68
CA LEU A 246 -7.83 -1.79 9.18
C LEU A 246 -7.57 -0.63 8.23
N GLU A 247 -8.62 0.10 7.87
CA GLU A 247 -8.58 1.20 6.91
C GLU A 247 -9.29 2.42 7.51
N VAL A 248 -8.67 3.58 7.41
CA VAL A 248 -9.33 4.87 7.58
C VAL A 248 -9.30 5.60 6.25
N VAL A 249 -10.46 5.98 5.74
CA VAL A 249 -10.61 6.57 4.40
C VAL A 249 -11.56 7.76 4.40
N SER A 250 -11.24 8.78 3.61
CA SER A 250 -12.11 9.92 3.38
C SER A 250 -13.34 9.55 2.54
N LYS A 251 -14.53 10.03 2.94
CA LYS A 251 -15.79 9.89 2.19
C LYS A 251 -15.67 10.49 0.79
N VAL A 252 -14.90 11.57 0.64
CA VAL A 252 -14.61 12.21 -0.66
C VAL A 252 -13.95 11.21 -1.63
N ARG A 253 -12.92 10.48 -1.19
CA ARG A 253 -12.26 9.46 -2.01
C ARG A 253 -13.20 8.32 -2.37
N LEU A 254 -14.02 7.86 -1.41
CA LEU A 254 -15.00 6.81 -1.66
C LEU A 254 -16.01 7.20 -2.73
N ARG A 255 -16.58 8.42 -2.66
CA ARG A 255 -17.50 8.92 -3.69
C ARG A 255 -16.85 9.05 -5.07
N LYS A 256 -15.56 9.41 -5.14
CA LYS A 256 -14.80 9.49 -6.40
C LYS A 256 -14.60 8.11 -7.05
N ARG A 257 -14.23 7.09 -6.27
CA ARG A 257 -13.96 5.73 -6.78
C ARG A 257 -15.21 4.88 -6.94
N ASN A 258 -16.24 5.11 -6.13
CA ASN A 258 -17.49 4.36 -6.16
C ASN A 258 -18.68 5.33 -6.05
N ARG A 259 -19.19 5.76 -7.22
CA ARG A 259 -20.33 6.69 -7.31
C ARG A 259 -21.63 6.15 -6.69
N LEU A 260 -21.73 4.84 -6.52
CA LEU A 260 -22.89 4.14 -5.95
C LEU A 260 -22.75 3.84 -4.46
N TRP A 261 -21.75 4.41 -3.79
CA TRP A 261 -21.60 4.19 -2.35
C TRP A 261 -22.76 4.82 -1.58
N VAL A 262 -23.62 3.97 -1.03
CA VAL A 262 -24.68 4.28 -0.06
C VAL A 262 -24.27 3.60 1.24
N GLY A 263 -23.72 4.32 2.22
CA GLY A 263 -23.39 3.75 3.54
C GLY A 263 -24.64 3.15 4.21
N LYS A 264 -24.60 2.12 5.07
CA LYS A 264 -23.61 1.71 6.08
C LYS A 264 -23.30 0.20 5.97
N SER A 265 -22.05 -0.20 6.21
CA SER A 265 -21.72 -1.57 6.65
C SER A 265 -21.28 -1.47 8.10
N THR A 266 -22.23 -1.51 9.02
CA THR A 266 -21.97 -1.82 10.42
C THR A 266 -22.07 -3.34 10.54
N ALA A 267 -20.95 -4.03 10.52
CA ALA A 267 -20.91 -5.40 11.01
C ALA A 267 -21.14 -5.33 12.52
N GLU A 268 -22.36 -5.62 12.96
CA GLU A 268 -22.67 -5.82 14.37
C GLU A 268 -22.04 -7.14 14.84
N LYS A 269 -21.56 -7.14 16.08
CA LYS A 269 -20.99 -8.31 16.74
C LYS A 269 -22.06 -9.42 16.81
N SER A 270 -21.93 -10.45 16.00
CA SER A 270 -22.80 -11.64 16.04
C SER A 270 -22.26 -12.63 17.08
N ASP A 271 -23.08 -12.97 18.08
CA ASP A 271 -22.81 -14.05 19.04
C ASP A 271 -21.47 -13.95 19.80
N GLY A 272 -21.04 -12.71 20.12
CA GLY A 272 -19.85 -12.48 20.92
C GLY A 272 -18.51 -12.64 20.18
N SER A 273 -18.51 -12.98 18.89
CA SER A 273 -17.30 -13.16 18.08
C SER A 273 -17.35 -12.36 16.78
N TRP A 274 -16.18 -12.02 16.23
CA TRP A 274 -16.07 -11.36 14.93
C TRP A 274 -15.81 -12.41 13.85
N PRO A 275 -16.39 -12.27 12.63
CA PRO A 275 -16.25 -13.28 11.59
C PRO A 275 -14.77 -13.52 11.25
N GLU A 276 -14.42 -14.78 10.99
CA GLU A 276 -13.06 -15.19 10.63
C GLU A 276 -12.66 -14.67 9.25
N ASN A 277 -13.63 -14.52 8.34
CA ASN A 277 -13.50 -13.85 7.06
C ASN A 277 -14.70 -12.93 6.85
N GLY A 278 -14.48 -11.68 6.45
CA GLY A 278 -15.56 -10.70 6.26
C GLY A 278 -15.13 -9.25 6.46
N SER A 279 -16.08 -8.33 6.35
CA SER A 279 -15.90 -6.87 6.42
C SER A 279 -17.06 -6.19 7.14
#